data_AF-X1T717-F1
#
_entry.id   AF-X1T717-F1
#
_cell.length_a   1.000
_cell.length_b   1.000
_cell.length_c   1.000
_cell.angle_alpha   90.00
_cell.angle_beta   90.00
_cell.angle_gamma   90.00
#
_symmetry.space_group_name_H-M   'P 1'
#
loop_
_entity.id
_entity.type
_entity.pdbx_description
1 polymer ?
#
loop_
_entity_poly.entity_id
_entity_poly.type
_entity_poly.pdbx_seq_one_letter_code
_entity_poly.pdbx_strand_id
1 'polypeptide(L)'
;MKILMLNYEFPPIGGGAANAHRCLLQQYAGSSDLKVDVLTSAPGPGFFKETFADNITIYKVGLHKKELHFWRKTEVIEWLFKAKFHYRKLLRENDYDLAHAFFGFPTGWLCYRTANKLPYIISL
;
A
#
# COMPACT_ATOMS: atom_id res chain seq x y z
N MET A 1 2.72 -5.78 -16.82
CA MET A 1 2.98 -4.54 -16.07
C MET A 1 2.95 -4.83 -14.58
N LYS A 2 3.97 -4.37 -13.84
CA LYS A 2 4.11 -4.52 -12.39
C LYS A 2 3.77 -3.20 -11.70
N ILE A 3 2.73 -3.21 -10.86
CA ILE A 3 2.25 -2.01 -10.16
C ILE A 3 2.51 -2.17 -8.66
N LEU A 4 3.08 -1.14 -8.04
CA LEU A 4 3.15 -1.02 -6.59
C LEU A 4 2.07 -0.06 -6.08
N MET A 5 1.04 -0.60 -5.44
CA MET A 5 -0.06 0.17 -4.89
C MET A 5 0.18 0.46 -3.40
N LEU A 6 -0.10 1.68 -2.95
CA LEU A 6 0.03 2.08 -1.55
C LEU A 6 -1.31 2.55 -1.03
N ASN A 7 -1.81 1.93 0.04
CA ASN A 7 -2.99 2.38 0.74
C ASN A 7 -2.81 2.09 2.22
N TYR A 8 -2.64 3.12 3.05
CA TYR A 8 -2.44 2.93 4.49
C TYR A 8 -3.74 2.54 5.21
N GLU A 9 -4.89 2.78 4.59
CA GLU A 9 -6.23 2.42 5.05
C GLU A 9 -6.82 1.30 4.18
N PHE A 10 -6.08 0.23 3.93
CA PHE A 10 -6.68 -0.96 3.31
C PHE A 10 -7.40 -1.82 4.38
N PRO A 11 -8.47 -2.57 4.03
CA PRO A 11 -9.19 -3.40 4.98
C PRO A 11 -8.26 -4.35 5.77
N PRO A 12 -8.47 -4.50 7.09
CA PRO A 12 -9.65 -4.10 7.87
C PRO A 12 -9.63 -2.65 8.38
N ILE A 13 -8.61 -1.86 8.03
CA ILE A 13 -8.45 -0.48 8.51
C ILE A 13 -8.99 0.45 7.43
N GLY A 14 -10.02 1.23 7.74
CA GLY A 14 -10.58 2.22 6.79
C GLY A 14 -11.97 1.88 6.25
N GLY A 15 -12.51 2.81 5.47
CA GLY A 15 -13.89 2.77 4.96
C GLY A 15 -13.96 2.83 3.43
N GLY A 16 -14.43 3.95 2.88
CA GLY A 16 -14.75 4.10 1.45
C GLY A 16 -13.57 3.82 0.50
N ALA A 17 -12.44 4.49 0.69
CA ALA A 17 -11.25 4.29 -0.14
C ALA A 17 -10.65 2.87 0.00
N ALA A 18 -10.77 2.28 1.19
CA ALA A 18 -10.38 0.91 1.48
C ALA A 18 -11.16 -0.09 0.58
N ASN A 19 -12.48 0.09 0.54
CA ASN A 19 -13.38 -0.72 -0.28
C ASN A 19 -13.18 -0.48 -1.77
N ALA A 20 -13.02 0.78 -2.20
CA ALA A 20 -12.73 1.11 -3.59
C ALA A 20 -11.44 0.42 -4.07
N HIS A 21 -10.38 0.48 -3.26
CA HIS A 21 -9.12 -0.21 -3.57
C HIS A 21 -9.32 -1.72 -3.65
N ARG A 22 -10.06 -2.33 -2.72
CA ARG A 22 -10.38 -3.77 -2.75
C ARG A 22 -11.15 -4.17 -4.01
N CYS A 23 -12.17 -3.40 -4.40
CA CYS A 23 -12.94 -3.68 -5.63
C CYS A 23 -12.06 -3.59 -6.88
N LEU A 24 -11.12 -2.64 -6.90
CA LEU A 24 -10.15 -2.51 -7.99
C LEU A 24 -9.19 -3.71 -8.05
N LEU A 25 -8.69 -4.20 -6.90
CA LEU A 25 -7.91 -5.43 -6.86
C LEU A 25 -8.70 -6.65 -7.35
N GLN A 26 -10.00 -6.74 -7.05
CA GLN A 26 -10.85 -7.83 -7.57
C GLN A 26 -10.94 -7.83 -9.10
N GLN A 27 -10.98 -6.66 -9.73
CA GLN A 27 -10.94 -6.57 -11.20
C GLN A 27 -9.56 -6.95 -11.73
N TYR A 28 -8.49 -6.53 -11.06
CA TYR A 28 -7.12 -6.84 -11.49
C TYR A 28 -6.74 -8.32 -11.31
N ALA A 29 -7.41 -9.05 -10.42
CA ALA A 29 -7.18 -10.47 -10.22
C ALA A 29 -7.43 -11.30 -11.50
N GLY A 30 -8.33 -10.84 -12.37
CA GLY A 30 -8.60 -11.49 -13.66
C GLY A 30 -7.65 -11.12 -14.80
N SER A 31 -6.71 -10.20 -14.56
CA SER A 31 -5.81 -9.67 -15.60
C SER A 31 -4.43 -10.33 -15.54
N SER A 32 -4.16 -11.30 -16.42
CA SER A 32 -2.87 -12.02 -16.48
C SER A 32 -1.66 -11.10 -16.76
N ASP A 33 -1.91 -9.97 -17.42
CA ASP A 33 -0.87 -9.01 -17.81
C ASP A 33 -0.47 -8.07 -16.66
N LEU A 34 -1.20 -8.08 -15.55
CA LEU A 34 -0.93 -7.27 -14.38
C LEU A 34 -0.33 -8.12 -13.27
N LYS A 35 0.72 -7.59 -12.63
CA LYS A 35 1.22 -8.07 -11.35
C LYS A 35 1.16 -6.92 -10.35
N VAL A 36 0.51 -7.12 -9.22
CA VAL A 36 0.20 -6.05 -8.29
C VAL A 36 0.74 -6.39 -6.92
N ASP A 37 1.55 -5.50 -6.37
CA ASP A 37 1.94 -5.55 -4.97
C ASP A 37 1.28 -4.38 -4.22
N VAL A 38 0.67 -4.66 -3.08
CA VAL A 38 -0.02 -3.67 -2.26
C VAL A 38 0.74 -3.49 -0.96
N LEU A 39 1.09 -2.26 -0.60
CA LEU A 39 1.68 -1.92 0.70
C LEU A 39 0.64 -1.20 1.57
N THR A 40 0.23 -1.83 2.67
CA THR A 40 -0.80 -1.35 3.59
C THR A 40 -0.49 -1.58 5.07
N SER A 41 -1.29 -1.06 5.99
CA SER A 41 -1.17 -1.24 7.42
C SER A 41 -1.89 -2.47 7.98
N ALA A 42 -1.35 -2.99 9.08
CA ALA A 42 -1.99 -3.99 9.93
C ALA A 42 -2.07 -3.46 11.37
N PRO A 43 -3.10 -3.85 12.14
CA PRO A 43 -3.33 -3.32 13.49
C PRO A 43 -2.41 -3.91 14.57
N GLY A 44 -1.66 -4.98 14.25
CA GLY A 44 -0.70 -5.60 15.16
C GLY A 44 0.73 -5.46 14.64
N PRO A 45 1.75 -5.55 15.52
CA PRO A 45 3.16 -5.44 15.14
C PRO A 45 3.59 -6.58 14.22
N GLY A 46 4.51 -6.30 13.30
CA GLY A 46 5.07 -7.28 12.38
C GLY A 46 5.08 -6.81 10.93
N PHE A 47 5.47 -7.70 10.03
CA PHE A 47 5.35 -7.51 8.59
C PHE A 47 4.73 -8.77 8.00
N PHE A 48 3.54 -8.63 7.44
CA PHE A 48 2.74 -9.75 6.97
C PHE A 48 2.66 -9.73 5.46
N LYS A 49 2.67 -10.91 4.85
CA LYS A 49 2.47 -11.10 3.43
C LYS A 49 1.24 -11.97 3.24
N GLU A 50 0.31 -11.54 2.42
CA GLU A 50 -0.94 -12.23 2.09
C GLU A 50 -1.09 -12.30 0.58
N THR A 51 -1.50 -13.45 0.06
CA THR A 51 -1.85 -13.60 -1.35
C THR A 51 -3.33 -13.30 -1.51
N PHE A 52 -3.66 -12.25 -2.28
CA PHE A 52 -5.05 -11.89 -2.58
C PHE A 52 -5.56 -12.62 -3.84
N ALA A 53 -4.68 -12.79 -4.82
CA ALA A 53 -4.86 -13.56 -6.04
C ALA A 53 -3.48 -13.99 -6.57
N ASP A 54 -3.42 -14.88 -7.56
CA ASP A 54 -2.14 -15.40 -8.09
C ASP A 54 -1.18 -14.29 -8.56
N ASN A 55 -1.74 -13.18 -9.06
CA ASN A 55 -1.00 -12.02 -9.52
C ASN A 55 -1.00 -10.84 -8.53
N ILE A 56 -1.62 -10.97 -7.35
CA ILE A 56 -1.77 -9.88 -6.37
C ILE A 56 -1.27 -10.29 -4.99
N THR A 57 -0.23 -9.61 -4.52
CA THR A 57 0.32 -9.79 -3.17
C THR A 57 0.08 -8.56 -2.31
N ILE A 58 -0.36 -8.76 -1.08
CA ILE A 58 -0.56 -7.71 -0.09
C ILE A 58 0.50 -7.82 1.01
N TYR A 59 1.27 -6.75 1.17
CA TYR A 59 2.24 -6.55 2.23
C TYR A 59 1.66 -5.62 3.29
N LYS A 60 1.46 -6.13 4.50
CA LYS A 60 0.93 -5.36 5.63
C LYS A 60 2.01 -5.03 6.63
N VAL A 61 2.28 -3.74 6.83
CA VAL A 61 3.21 -3.25 7.85
C VAL A 61 2.44 -3.01 9.14
N GLY A 62 2.86 -3.72 10.18
CA GLY A 62 2.25 -3.70 11.48
C GLY A 62 2.49 -2.40 12.25
N LEU A 63 1.40 -1.84 12.75
CA LEU A 63 1.37 -0.64 13.58
C LEU A 63 0.89 -0.96 14.99
N HIS A 64 1.24 -0.13 15.95
CA HIS A 64 0.68 -0.22 17.30
C HIS A 64 -0.67 0.48 17.36
N LYS A 65 -1.66 -0.03 16.61
CA LYS A 65 -3.00 0.56 16.56
C LYS A 65 -3.78 0.14 17.81
N LYS A 66 -4.19 1.12 18.60
CA LYS A 66 -5.05 0.89 19.78
C LYS A 66 -6.54 0.81 19.42
N GLU A 67 -6.95 1.56 18.39
CA GLU A 67 -8.34 1.63 17.93
C GLU A 67 -8.39 1.47 16.42
N LEU A 68 -9.18 0.52 15.90
CA LEU A 68 -9.19 0.19 14.46
C LEU A 68 -9.66 1.34 13.57
N HIS A 69 -10.62 2.15 14.04
CA HIS A 69 -11.27 3.17 13.22
C HIS A 69 -10.65 4.56 13.29
N PHE A 70 -9.79 4.83 14.28
CA PHE A 70 -9.17 6.14 14.47
C PHE A 70 -7.69 6.11 14.14
N TRP A 71 -7.23 7.13 13.42
CA TRP A 71 -5.81 7.36 13.16
C TRP A 71 -5.27 8.45 14.07
N ARG A 72 -4.29 8.08 14.88
CA ARG A 72 -3.52 9.03 15.70
C ARG A 72 -2.35 9.55 14.89
N LYS A 73 -1.95 10.79 15.12
CA LYS A 73 -0.77 11.40 14.45
C LYS A 73 0.48 10.54 14.63
N THR A 74 0.66 9.92 15.79
CA THR A 74 1.77 9.01 16.09
C THR A 74 1.74 7.74 15.23
N GLU A 75 0.56 7.19 14.95
CA GLU A 75 0.38 6.00 14.11
C GLU A 75 0.68 6.32 12.64
N VAL A 76 0.31 7.52 12.17
CA VAL A 76 0.65 7.99 10.81
C VAL A 76 2.15 8.20 10.66
N ILE A 77 2.81 8.76 11.67
CA ILE A 77 4.27 8.94 11.69
C ILE A 77 4.97 7.58 11.72
N GLU A 78 4.54 6.67 12.59
CA GLU A 78 5.05 5.30 12.66
C GLU A 78 4.90 4.58 11.31
N TRP A 79 3.73 4.73 10.67
CA TRP A 79 3.47 4.23 9.32
C TRP A 79 4.46 4.79 8.31
N LEU A 80 4.65 6.11 8.25
CA LEU A 80 5.60 6.74 7.33
C LEU A 80 7.02 6.19 7.49
N PHE A 81 7.49 5.97 8.72
CA PHE A 81 8.83 5.43 8.96
C PHE A 81 8.95 3.96 8.56
N LYS A 82 8.03 3.11 9.04
CA LYS A 82 8.08 1.67 8.76
C LYS A 82 7.77 1.35 7.29
N ALA A 83 6.71 1.93 6.74
CA ALA A 83 6.33 1.73 5.35
C ALA A 83 7.40 2.23 4.39
N LYS A 84 8.10 3.34 4.68
CA LYS A 84 9.23 3.82 3.85
C LYS A 84 10.36 2.80 3.73
N PHE A 85 10.66 2.05 4.79
CA PHE A 85 11.67 0.99 4.74
C PHE A 85 11.22 -0.13 3.78
N HIS A 86 10.02 -0.66 3.97
CA HIS A 86 9.47 -1.73 3.13
C HIS A 86 9.24 -1.28 1.69
N TYR A 87 8.74 -0.08 1.47
CA TYR A 87 8.57 0.53 0.15
C TYR A 87 9.88 0.56 -0.63
N ARG A 88 10.96 1.06 -0.01
CA ARG A 88 12.29 1.09 -0.65
C ARG A 88 12.90 -0.28 -0.87
N LYS A 89 12.56 -1.26 -0.02
CA LYS A 89 12.96 -2.65 -0.20
C LYS A 89 12.28 -3.23 -1.44
N LEU A 90 10.95 -3.10 -1.51
CA LEU A 90 10.14 -3.55 -2.65
C LEU A 90 10.62 -2.91 -3.96
N LEU A 91 10.81 -1.59 -3.99
CA LEU A 91 11.31 -0.85 -5.15
C LEU A 91 12.68 -1.31 -5.67
N ARG A 92 13.50 -1.95 -4.81
CA ARG A 92 14.85 -2.38 -5.15
C ARG A 92 14.91 -3.85 -5.54
N GLU A 93 14.01 -4.65 -4.97
CA GLU A 93 13.90 -6.09 -5.23
C GLU A 93 13.02 -6.41 -6.44
N ASN A 94 12.23 -5.44 -6.92
CA ASN A 94 11.31 -5.62 -8.03
C ASN A 94 11.40 -4.44 -9.00
N ASP A 95 11.30 -4.76 -10.29
CA ASP A 95 11.17 -3.76 -11.35
C ASP A 95 9.70 -3.38 -11.53
N TYR A 96 9.24 -2.38 -10.77
CA TYR A 96 7.90 -1.83 -10.95
C TYR A 96 7.87 -0.84 -12.12
N ASP A 97 6.75 -0.84 -12.85
CA ASP A 97 6.50 0.10 -13.94
C ASP A 97 5.78 1.36 -13.45
N LEU A 98 4.97 1.24 -12.39
CA LEU A 98 4.14 2.31 -11.86
C LEU A 98 3.92 2.17 -10.35
N ALA A 99 3.91 3.29 -9.62
CA ALA A 99 3.33 3.37 -8.28
C ALA A 99 1.94 4.00 -8.30
N HIS A 100 0.99 3.42 -7.55
CA HIS A 100 -0.35 3.97 -7.37
C HIS A 100 -0.62 4.24 -5.91
N ALA A 101 -0.57 5.51 -5.50
CA ALA A 101 -0.91 5.91 -4.15
C ALA A 101 -2.41 6.22 -4.03
N PHE A 102 -3.07 5.53 -3.10
CA PHE A 102 -4.37 5.95 -2.58
C PHE A 102 -4.12 6.94 -1.45
N PHE A 103 -4.69 8.14 -1.52
CA PHE A 103 -4.43 9.30 -0.66
C PHE A 103 -3.15 10.09 -1.00
N GLY A 104 -3.26 11.42 -1.05
CA GLY A 104 -2.10 12.31 -1.22
C GLY A 104 -1.11 12.27 -0.05
N PHE A 105 -1.62 12.20 1.18
CA PHE A 105 -0.84 12.02 2.40
C PHE A 105 -1.52 10.95 3.28
N PRO A 106 -0.78 10.02 3.91
CA PRO A 106 0.69 9.88 3.97
C PRO A 106 1.33 9.09 2.82
N THR A 107 0.56 8.35 2.06
CA THR A 107 1.01 7.40 1.01
C THR A 107 1.57 8.09 -0.23
N GLY A 108 0.86 9.09 -0.80
CA GLY A 108 1.35 9.85 -1.95
C GLY A 108 2.68 10.55 -1.69
N TRP A 109 2.91 11.02 -0.45
CA TRP A 109 4.20 11.56 -0.01
C TRP A 109 5.36 10.57 -0.16
N LEU A 110 5.15 9.28 0.10
CA LEU A 110 6.19 8.26 -0.10
C LEU A 110 6.56 8.12 -1.57
N CYS A 111 5.56 8.10 -2.46
CA CYS A 111 5.76 8.02 -3.90
C CYS A 111 6.45 9.26 -4.47
N TYR A 112 6.04 10.46 -4.02
CA TYR A 112 6.66 11.72 -4.42
C TYR A 112 8.18 11.72 -4.17
N ARG A 113 8.63 11.16 -3.04
CA ARG A 113 10.06 11.09 -2.69
C ARG A 113 10.89 10.15 -3.58
N THR A 114 10.25 9.35 -4.43
CA THR A 114 10.88 8.43 -5.38
C THR A 114 10.38 8.66 -6.81
N ALA A 115 9.73 9.80 -7.08
CA ALA A 115 9.17 10.14 -8.38
C ALA A 115 10.23 10.21 -9.49
N ASN A 116 11.49 10.45 -9.14
CA ASN A 116 12.62 10.41 -10.07
C ASN A 116 13.03 8.97 -10.48
N LYS A 117 12.49 7.94 -9.83
CA LYS A 117 12.82 6.53 -10.09
C LYS A 117 11.64 5.73 -10.64
N LEU A 118 10.44 6.05 -10.17
CA LEU A 118 9.22 5.34 -10.54
C LEU A 118 8.12 6.39 -10.78
N PRO A 119 7.52 6.46 -11.97
CA PRO A 119 6.35 7.29 -12.18
C PRO A 119 5.24 6.86 -11.22
N TYR A 120 4.44 7.82 -10.78
CA TYR A 120 3.37 7.53 -9.83
C TYR A 120 2.09 8.29 -10.17
N ILE A 121 0.96 7.67 -9.80
CA ILE A 121 -0.36 8.29 -9.81
C ILE A 121 -0.88 8.38 -8.38
N ILE A 122 -1.65 9.43 -8.10
CA ILE A 122 -2.40 9.58 -6.85
C ILE A 122 -3.89 9.43 -7.18
N SER A 123 -4.61 8.70 -6.35
CA SER A 123 -6.07 8.68 -6.37
C SER A 123 -6.61 8.93 -4.97
N LEU A 124 -7.66 9.75 -4.92
CA LEU A 124 -8.38 10.17 -3.72
C LEU A 124 -7.60 11.16 -2.83
#